data_AF-A0AAN4KT09-F1
#
_entry.id   AF-A0AAN4KT09-F1
#
_cell.length_a   1.000
_cell.length_b   1.000
_cell.length_c   1.000
_cell.angle_alpha   90.00
_cell.angle_beta   90.00
_cell.angle_gamma   90.00
#
_symmetry.space_group_name_H-M   'P 1'
#
loop_
_entity.id
_entity.type
_entity.pdbx_description
1 polymer ?
#
loop_
_entity_poly.entity_id
_entity_poly.type
_entity_poly.pdbx_seq_one_letter_code
_entity_poly.pdbx_strand_id
1 'polypeptide(L)'
;MYFKVLHKNYLPPLVDSWYITEPDLWYLDYDQAGYAPSEYREERKGIRILNETTIANFLERIEKYERFTEDIRLEFLRELRTNREEAYYDYNQCFFIDFDRLIFYSTYPESISFEEYIPNKWEGYLQRFDEQVLYKYRYWEDKNKNYLVRED
;
A
#
# COMPACT_ATOMS: atom_id res chain seq x y z
N MET A 1 -12.60 4.67 -3.51
CA MET A 1 -11.31 4.20 -4.05
C MET A 1 -10.71 3.28 -3.00
N TYR A 2 -10.34 2.05 -3.36
CA TYR A 2 -9.74 1.10 -2.41
C TYR A 2 -8.21 1.14 -2.52
N PHE A 3 -7.51 1.22 -1.39
CA PHE A 3 -6.07 1.47 -1.37
C PHE A 3 -5.29 0.18 -1.36
N LYS A 4 -4.43 0.00 -2.36
CA LYS A 4 -3.54 -1.15 -2.44
C LYS A 4 -2.20 -0.78 -1.83
N VAL A 5 -1.86 -1.46 -0.74
CA VAL A 5 -0.62 -1.27 0.00
C VAL A 5 0.21 -2.54 -0.04
N LEU A 6 1.46 -2.38 -0.45
CA LEU A 6 2.48 -3.41 -0.32
C LEU A 6 3.46 -3.00 0.77
N HIS A 7 3.79 -3.94 1.65
CA HIS A 7 4.82 -3.72 2.67
C HIS A 7 5.92 -4.77 2.54
N LYS A 8 7.09 -4.45 3.09
CA LYS A 8 8.25 -5.34 3.12
C LYS A 8 8.94 -5.30 4.49
N ASN A 9 9.19 -6.48 5.05
CA ASN A 9 9.96 -6.73 6.27
C ASN A 9 10.99 -7.85 5.99
N TYR A 10 12.02 -7.96 6.84
CA TYR A 10 13.08 -8.99 6.77
C TYR A 10 12.55 -10.43 6.80
N LEU A 11 11.39 -10.62 7.41
CA LEU A 11 10.57 -11.82 7.23
C LEU A 11 9.53 -11.48 6.16
N PRO A 12 9.75 -11.81 4.87
CA PRO A 12 8.75 -11.56 3.86
C PRO A 12 7.45 -12.27 4.26
N PRO A 13 6.27 -11.71 3.97
CA PRO A 13 5.04 -12.46 4.13
C PRO A 13 5.20 -13.81 3.40
N LEU A 14 4.78 -14.89 4.07
CA LEU A 14 4.85 -16.25 3.55
C LEU A 14 4.05 -16.42 2.25
N VAL A 15 3.23 -15.41 1.90
CA VAL A 15 2.38 -15.37 0.73
C VAL A 15 2.53 -14.04 -0.01
N ASP A 16 2.39 -14.08 -1.33
CA ASP A 16 2.51 -12.92 -2.20
C ASP A 16 1.21 -12.09 -2.16
N SER A 17 1.10 -11.18 -1.19
CA SER A 17 -0.15 -10.46 -0.90
C SER A 17 -0.02 -8.94 -0.92
N TRP A 18 -1.17 -8.28 -0.99
CA TRP A 18 -1.37 -6.85 -0.79
C TRP A 18 -2.46 -6.63 0.27
N TYR A 19 -2.46 -5.46 0.90
CA TYR A 19 -3.57 -5.02 1.73
C TYR A 19 -4.46 -4.07 0.94
N ILE A 20 -5.76 -4.34 0.94
CA ILE A 20 -6.77 -3.47 0.34
C ILE A 20 -7.58 -2.79 1.45
N THR A 21 -7.24 -1.54 1.77
CA THR A 21 -7.78 -0.83 2.94
C THR A 21 -8.27 0.59 2.62
N GLU A 22 -8.76 1.27 3.65
CA GLU A 22 -8.82 2.74 3.68
C GLU A 22 -7.40 3.32 3.86
N PRO A 23 -7.13 4.55 3.41
CA PRO A 23 -5.79 5.13 3.43
C PRO A 23 -5.36 5.61 4.80
N ASP A 24 -6.34 6.06 5.60
CA ASP A 24 -6.12 6.60 6.94
C ASP A 24 -5.40 5.61 7.86
N LEU A 25 -5.58 4.30 7.64
CA LEU A 25 -4.86 3.27 8.38
C LEU A 25 -3.32 3.31 8.19
N TRP A 26 -2.86 3.92 7.09
CA TRP A 26 -1.46 3.91 6.65
C TRP A 26 -0.71 5.22 6.85
N TYR A 27 -1.28 6.22 7.52
CA TYR A 27 -0.42 7.27 8.10
C TYR A 27 0.56 6.62 9.07
N LEU A 28 1.84 6.72 8.78
CA LEU A 28 2.85 6.06 9.59
C LEU A 28 3.05 6.78 10.94
N ASP A 29 2.77 8.07 11.01
CA ASP A 29 2.73 8.85 12.25
C ASP A 29 1.37 9.55 12.40
N TYR A 30 0.49 8.98 13.25
CA TYR A 30 -0.83 9.57 13.53
C TYR A 30 -0.74 10.88 14.29
N ASP A 31 0.30 11.07 15.11
CA ASP A 31 0.46 12.29 15.90
C ASP A 31 0.80 13.45 14.95
N GLN A 32 1.67 13.23 13.95
CA GLN A 32 1.95 14.22 12.90
C GLN A 32 0.75 14.47 11.98
N ALA A 33 -0.02 13.42 11.65
CA ALA A 33 -1.26 13.56 10.88
C ALA A 33 -2.40 14.23 11.68
N GLY A 34 -2.19 14.54 12.97
CA GLY A 34 -3.12 15.31 13.79
C GLY A 34 -4.27 14.51 14.39
N TYR A 35 -4.20 13.17 14.40
CA TYR A 35 -5.25 12.33 14.98
C TYR A 35 -5.17 12.31 16.51
N ALA A 36 -6.29 12.59 17.17
CA ALA A 36 -6.45 12.33 18.59
C ALA A 36 -6.73 10.85 18.86
N PRO A 37 -6.32 10.28 20.02
CA PRO A 37 -6.57 8.87 20.35
C PRO A 37 -8.04 8.41 20.25
N SER A 38 -8.99 9.33 20.44
CA SER A 38 -10.43 9.06 20.28
C SER A 38 -10.87 8.86 18.83
N GLU A 39 -10.08 9.31 17.87
CA GLU A 39 -10.34 9.23 16.42
C GLU A 39 -9.69 7.99 15.80
N TYR A 40 -8.92 7.23 16.59
CA TYR A 40 -8.21 6.06 16.09
C TYR A 40 -9.20 4.98 15.68
N ARG A 41 -9.05 4.50 14.44
CA ARG A 41 -9.69 3.27 13.95
C ARG A 41 -9.32 2.10 14.88
N GLU A 42 -10.20 1.10 14.97
CA GLU A 42 -10.00 -0.06 15.85
C GLU A 42 -8.65 -0.74 15.60
N GLU A 43 -8.26 -0.87 14.33
CA GLU A 43 -7.01 -1.47 13.90
C GLU A 43 -5.78 -0.69 14.41
N ARG A 44 -5.91 0.62 14.64
CA ARG A 44 -4.85 1.51 15.10
C ARG A 44 -4.88 1.83 16.58
N LYS A 45 -5.84 1.31 17.36
CA LYS A 45 -5.93 1.58 18.80
C LYS A 45 -4.64 1.24 19.53
N GLY A 46 -4.05 2.23 20.20
CA GLY A 46 -2.77 2.08 20.91
C GLY A 46 -1.52 2.06 20.01
N ILE A 47 -1.67 2.21 18.69
CA ILE A 47 -0.57 2.29 17.71
C ILE A 47 -0.56 3.70 17.12
N ARG A 48 0.15 4.61 17.78
CA ARG A 48 0.30 6.01 17.34
C ARG A 48 1.26 6.11 16.15
N ILE A 49 2.40 5.46 16.28
CA ILE A 49 3.45 5.41 15.27
C ILE A 49 3.48 3.98 14.73
N LEU A 50 3.29 3.83 13.42
CA LEU A 50 3.48 2.59 12.69
C LEU A 50 4.92 2.52 12.18
N ASN A 51 5.69 1.62 12.78
CA ASN A 51 7.11 1.45 12.54
C ASN A 51 7.49 -0.02 12.73
N GLU A 52 8.79 -0.33 12.66
CA GLU A 52 9.34 -1.68 12.73
C GLU A 52 8.94 -2.45 13.99
N THR A 53 8.65 -1.74 15.09
CA THR A 53 8.28 -2.33 16.37
C THR A 53 6.76 -2.54 16.55
N THR A 54 5.95 -1.81 15.79
CA THR A 54 4.48 -1.83 15.91
C THR A 54 3.77 -2.48 14.73
N ILE A 55 4.45 -2.63 13.59
CA ILE A 55 3.89 -3.17 12.36
C ILE A 55 3.32 -4.57 12.53
N ALA A 56 3.97 -5.45 13.28
CA ALA A 56 3.48 -6.82 13.49
C ALA A 56 2.07 -6.84 14.13
N ASN A 57 1.86 -6.04 15.19
CA ASN A 57 0.56 -5.93 15.86
C ASN A 57 -0.50 -5.27 14.97
N PHE A 58 -0.08 -4.35 14.10
CA PHE A 58 -0.99 -3.72 13.15
C PHE A 58 -1.45 -4.68 12.06
N LEU A 59 -0.51 -5.44 11.45
CA LEU A 59 -0.80 -6.42 10.41
C LEU A 59 -1.76 -7.51 10.89
N GLU A 60 -1.60 -8.00 12.12
CA GLU A 60 -2.55 -8.95 12.73
C GLU A 60 -3.99 -8.40 12.76
N ARG A 61 -4.15 -7.09 12.98
CA ARG A 61 -5.47 -6.44 13.06
C ARG A 61 -6.08 -6.14 11.69
N ILE A 62 -5.26 -6.07 10.65
CA ILE A 62 -5.70 -5.82 9.28
C ILE A 62 -5.65 -7.07 8.40
N GLU A 63 -5.39 -8.26 8.96
CA GLU A 63 -5.31 -9.54 8.22
C GLU A 63 -6.53 -9.77 7.32
N LYS A 64 -7.73 -9.41 7.78
CA LYS A 64 -8.99 -9.50 6.99
C LYS A 64 -8.99 -8.71 5.67
N TYR A 65 -8.07 -7.75 5.52
CA TYR A 65 -7.90 -6.93 4.31
C TYR A 65 -6.80 -7.45 3.38
N GLU A 66 -6.10 -8.51 3.76
CA GLU A 66 -5.09 -9.16 2.93
C GLU A 66 -5.75 -9.83 1.72
N ARG A 67 -5.14 -9.63 0.56
CA ARG A 67 -5.57 -10.19 -0.71
C ARG A 67 -4.36 -10.72 -1.46
N PHE A 68 -4.48 -11.92 -2.00
CA PHE A 68 -3.40 -12.50 -2.79
C PHE A 68 -3.21 -11.76 -4.11
N THR A 69 -1.95 -11.60 -4.51
CA THR A 69 -1.59 -10.91 -5.75
C THR A 69 -2.27 -11.53 -6.96
N GLU A 70 -2.43 -12.86 -6.99
CA GLU A 70 -3.11 -13.55 -8.09
C GLU A 70 -4.60 -13.22 -8.17
N ASP A 71 -5.30 -13.15 -7.03
CA ASP A 71 -6.71 -12.77 -7.02
C ASP A 71 -6.90 -11.35 -7.55
N ILE A 72 -6.04 -10.43 -7.11
CA ILE A 72 -6.04 -9.04 -7.58
C ILE A 72 -5.75 -8.99 -9.09
N ARG A 73 -4.79 -9.78 -9.58
CA ARG A 73 -4.45 -9.88 -11.01
C ARG A 73 -5.66 -10.36 -11.83
N LEU A 74 -6.33 -11.42 -11.39
CA LEU A 74 -7.49 -11.97 -12.10
C LEU A 74 -8.65 -10.97 -12.18
N GLU A 75 -8.94 -10.26 -11.08
CA GLU A 75 -9.96 -9.21 -11.03
C GLU A 75 -9.59 -8.02 -11.93
N PHE A 76 -8.35 -7.53 -11.80
CA PHE A 76 -7.81 -6.45 -12.63
C PHE A 76 -7.91 -6.77 -14.13
N LEU A 77 -7.43 -7.94 -14.56
CA LEU A 77 -7.46 -8.33 -15.97
C LEU A 77 -8.89 -8.50 -16.48
N ARG A 78 -9.84 -8.92 -15.62
CA ARG A 78 -11.26 -9.00 -15.98
C ARG A 78 -11.83 -7.62 -16.23
N GLU A 79 -11.60 -6.67 -15.32
CA GLU A 79 -12.10 -5.31 -15.43
C GLU A 79 -11.43 -4.55 -16.58
N LEU A 80 -10.14 -4.77 -16.82
CA LEU A 80 -9.43 -4.18 -17.94
C LEU A 80 -10.06 -4.51 -19.30
N ARG A 81 -10.71 -5.68 -19.42
CA ARG A 81 -11.44 -6.10 -20.63
C ARG A 81 -12.81 -5.45 -20.77
N THR A 82 -13.42 -4.97 -19.69
CA THR A 82 -14.79 -4.44 -19.67
C THR A 82 -14.84 -2.93 -19.54
N ASN A 83 -13.99 -2.34 -18.69
CA ASN A 83 -13.86 -0.90 -18.48
C ASN A 83 -12.39 -0.54 -18.20
N ARG A 84 -11.64 -0.27 -19.27
CA ARG A 84 -10.20 -0.05 -19.21
C ARG A 84 -9.80 1.18 -18.38
N GLU A 85 -10.54 2.27 -18.50
CA GLU A 85 -10.22 3.53 -17.81
C GLU A 85 -10.42 3.42 -16.30
N GLU A 86 -11.55 2.86 -15.88
CA GLU A 86 -11.86 2.62 -14.47
C GLU A 86 -10.89 1.61 -13.86
N ALA A 87 -10.57 0.52 -14.58
CA ALA A 87 -9.59 -0.47 -14.10
C ALA A 87 -8.21 0.17 -13.83
N TYR A 88 -7.77 1.13 -14.66
CA TYR A 88 -6.51 1.83 -14.40
C TYR A 88 -6.55 2.73 -13.19
N TYR A 89 -7.69 3.38 -12.95
CA TYR A 89 -7.84 4.24 -11.78
C TYR A 89 -7.93 3.41 -10.50
N ASP A 90 -8.77 2.37 -10.48
CA ASP A 90 -9.05 1.57 -9.29
C ASP A 90 -7.91 0.64 -8.91
N TYR A 91 -7.09 0.21 -9.87
CA TYR A 91 -5.96 -0.70 -9.63
C TYR A 91 -4.60 -0.01 -9.67
N ASN A 92 -4.56 1.32 -9.59
CA ASN A 92 -3.30 2.00 -9.33
C ASN A 92 -2.81 1.64 -7.91
N GLN A 93 -1.53 1.28 -7.76
CA GLN A 93 -0.97 1.10 -6.43
C GLN A 93 -0.95 2.47 -5.74
N CYS A 94 -1.12 2.49 -4.42
CA CYS A 94 -1.07 3.73 -3.65
C CYS A 94 0.20 3.82 -2.83
N PHE A 95 0.54 2.76 -2.09
CA PHE A 95 1.61 2.79 -1.10
C PHE A 95 2.56 1.59 -1.23
N PHE A 96 3.86 1.88 -1.10
CA PHE A 96 4.89 0.87 -0.87
C PHE A 96 5.75 1.26 0.33
N ILE A 97 5.77 0.41 1.35
CA ILE A 97 6.42 0.68 2.63
C ILE A 97 7.50 -0.38 2.90
N ASP A 98 8.77 0.04 2.92
CA ASP A 98 9.92 -0.81 3.24
C ASP A 98 10.37 -0.51 4.68
N PHE A 99 9.91 -1.34 5.64
CA PHE A 99 10.26 -1.19 7.05
C PHE A 99 11.71 -1.54 7.36
N ASP A 100 12.37 -2.33 6.49
CA ASP A 100 13.80 -2.66 6.68
C ASP A 100 14.69 -1.48 6.32
N ARG A 101 14.30 -0.73 5.29
CA ARG A 101 15.03 0.45 4.79
C ARG A 101 14.50 1.77 5.35
N LEU A 102 13.38 1.76 6.06
CA LEU A 102 12.69 2.95 6.59
C LEU A 102 12.24 3.91 5.49
N ILE A 103 11.65 3.36 4.42
CA ILE A 103 11.22 4.14 3.25
C ILE A 103 9.72 3.97 3.02
N PHE A 104 9.04 5.09 2.75
CA PHE A 104 7.66 5.12 2.32
C PHE A 104 7.52 5.79 0.95
N TYR A 105 7.05 5.05 -0.04
CA TYR A 105 6.62 5.59 -1.33
C TYR A 105 5.11 5.73 -1.40
N SER A 106 4.66 6.88 -1.89
CA SER A 106 3.27 7.19 -2.21
C SER A 106 3.14 7.56 -3.69
N THR A 107 2.11 7.05 -4.34
CA THR A 107 1.65 7.46 -5.68
C THR A 107 0.24 8.05 -5.60
N TYR A 108 -0.18 8.45 -4.40
CA TYR A 108 -1.55 8.87 -4.17
C TYR A 108 -1.87 10.16 -4.95
N PRO A 109 -2.93 10.17 -5.78
CA PRO A 109 -3.16 11.27 -6.71
C PRO A 109 -3.81 12.52 -6.08
N GLU A 110 -4.22 12.48 -4.80
CA GLU A 110 -4.87 13.59 -4.14
C GLU A 110 -3.88 14.49 -3.39
N SER A 111 -4.36 15.64 -2.89
CA SER A 111 -3.56 16.67 -2.22
C SER A 111 -3.00 16.28 -0.84
N ILE A 112 -3.08 15.02 -0.44
CA ILE A 112 -2.62 14.54 0.86
C ILE A 112 -1.21 13.97 0.71
N SER A 113 -0.24 14.60 1.36
CA SER A 113 1.16 14.18 1.40
C SER A 113 1.39 13.08 2.44
N PHE A 114 0.92 11.85 2.19
CA PHE A 114 1.10 10.72 3.12
C PHE A 114 2.57 10.50 3.51
N GLU A 115 3.47 10.70 2.57
CA GLU A 115 4.92 10.59 2.69
C GLU A 115 5.54 11.60 3.65
N GLU A 116 4.82 12.63 4.09
CA GLU A 116 5.28 13.58 5.11
C GLU A 116 4.93 13.13 6.53
N TYR A 117 3.90 12.30 6.70
CA TYR A 117 3.43 11.81 8.01
C TYR A 117 4.11 10.51 8.40
N ILE A 118 5.44 10.56 8.53
CA ILE A 118 6.30 9.40 8.72
C ILE A 118 7.07 9.43 10.05
N PRO A 119 7.49 8.28 10.59
CA PRO A 119 8.24 8.23 11.84
C PRO A 119 9.60 8.91 11.66
N ASN A 120 10.19 9.34 12.77
CA ASN A 120 11.53 9.93 12.75
C ASN A 120 12.55 9.01 12.07
N LYS A 121 13.42 9.60 11.23
CA LYS A 121 14.47 8.93 10.44
C LYS A 121 13.99 8.12 9.24
N TRP A 122 12.69 8.11 8.96
CA TRP A 122 12.17 7.55 7.71
C TRP A 122 12.34 8.54 6.56
N GLU A 123 12.35 8.01 5.34
CA GLU A 123 12.36 8.76 4.10
C GLU A 123 11.04 8.58 3.35
N GLY A 124 10.39 9.68 2.98
CA GLY A 124 9.13 9.70 2.26
C GLY A 124 9.29 10.20 0.83
N TYR A 125 8.61 9.57 -0.12
CA TYR A 125 8.66 9.95 -1.54
C TYR A 125 7.29 9.90 -2.22
N LEU A 126 6.87 11.03 -2.80
CA LEU A 126 5.73 11.10 -3.72
C LEU A 126 6.19 10.79 -5.16
N GLN A 127 6.31 9.49 -5.48
CA GLN A 127 6.73 9.04 -6.81
C GLN A 127 6.32 7.59 -7.07
N ARG A 128 6.35 7.22 -8.35
CA ARG A 128 6.16 5.82 -8.79
C ARG A 128 7.21 4.89 -8.19
N PHE A 129 6.76 3.69 -7.81
CA PHE A 129 7.58 2.67 -7.17
C PHE A 129 7.48 1.29 -7.86
N ASP A 130 6.95 1.22 -9.08
CA ASP A 130 6.72 -0.05 -9.80
C ASP A 130 8.00 -0.89 -9.93
N GLU A 131 9.15 -0.25 -10.14
CA GLU A 131 10.45 -0.89 -10.35
C GLU A 131 10.99 -1.54 -9.08
N GLN A 132 10.59 -1.04 -7.91
CA GLN A 132 11.00 -1.48 -6.58
C GLN A 132 10.23 -2.73 -6.13
N VAL A 133 9.07 -2.97 -6.74
CA VAL A 133 8.22 -4.13 -6.43
C VAL A 133 8.78 -5.37 -7.12
N LEU A 134 8.95 -6.47 -6.38
CA LEU A 134 9.36 -7.75 -6.99
C LEU A 134 8.26 -8.30 -7.91
N TYR A 135 8.65 -8.94 -9.01
CA TYR A 135 7.74 -9.48 -10.03
C TYR A 135 6.54 -10.25 -9.47
N LYS A 136 6.77 -11.09 -8.44
CA LYS A 136 5.73 -11.90 -7.80
C LYS A 136 4.57 -11.09 -7.18
N TYR A 137 4.81 -9.84 -6.78
CA TYR A 137 3.78 -8.92 -6.26
C TYR A 137 3.15 -8.03 -7.34
N ARG A 138 3.66 -8.02 -8.58
CA ARG A 138 3.17 -7.16 -9.66
C ARG A 138 1.89 -7.74 -10.26
N TYR A 139 0.74 -7.50 -9.63
CA TYR A 139 -0.56 -7.96 -10.17
C TYR A 139 -0.90 -7.33 -11.53
N TRP A 140 -0.28 -6.21 -11.87
CA TRP A 140 -0.45 -5.51 -13.13
C TRP A 140 0.44 -6.03 -14.26
N GLU A 141 1.24 -7.06 -14.00
CA GLU A 141 2.00 -7.78 -15.01
C GLU A 141 1.45 -9.21 -15.16
N ASP A 142 1.23 -9.65 -16.40
CA ASP A 142 0.90 -11.04 -16.75
C ASP A 142 1.62 -11.42 -18.05
N LYS A 143 2.21 -12.62 -18.10
CA LYS A 143 2.91 -13.18 -19.28
C LYS A 143 3.87 -12.20 -19.98
N ASN A 144 4.69 -11.51 -19.18
CA ASN A 144 5.65 -10.47 -19.64
C ASN A 144 5.02 -9.22 -20.28
N LYS A 145 3.72 -9.01 -20.09
CA LYS A 145 3.04 -7.76 -20.44
C LYS A 145 2.77 -6.95 -19.18
N ASN A 146 3.24 -5.71 -19.15
CA ASN A 146 2.85 -4.73 -18.14
C ASN A 146 1.64 -3.95 -18.65
N TYR A 147 0.57 -3.92 -17.86
CA TYR A 147 -0.68 -3.28 -18.25
C TYR A 147 -0.81 -1.84 -17.76
N LEU A 148 0.01 -1.38 -16.81
CA LEU A 148 0.02 -0.02 -16.26
C LEU A 148 0.98 0.95 -16.97
N VAL A 149 1.76 0.47 -17.95
CA VAL A 149 2.44 1.36 -18.89
C VAL A 149 1.37 2.02 -19.75
N ARG A 150 1.23 3.34 -19.62
CA ARG A 150 0.46 4.13 -20.58
C ARG A 150 1.32 4.20 -21.84
N GLU A 151 0.85 3.63 -22.94
CA GLU A 151 1.43 3.95 -24.24
C GLU A 151 1.10 5.43 -24.48
N ASP A 152 2.14 6.25 -24.56
CA ASP A 152 2.05 7.69 -24.88
C ASP A 152 1.46 7.93 -26.27
#